data_AF-A0A3C8C7C4-F1
#
_entry.id   AF-A0A3C8C7C4-F1
#
_cell.length_a   1.000
_cell.length_b   1.000
_cell.length_c   1.000
_cell.angle_alpha   90.00
_cell.angle_beta   90.00
_cell.angle_gamma   90.00
#
_symmetry.space_group_name_H-M   'P 1'
#
loop_
_entity.id
_entity.type
_entity.pdbx_description
1 polymer ?
#
loop_
_entity_poly.entity_id
_entity_poly.type
_entity_poly.pdbx_seq_one_letter_code
_entity_poly.pdbx_strand_id
1 'polypeptide(L)' 'LDARGNVACDDKKMTSVDGVFVAGDMTRGQSLVVWAIAEGREAARSVDLHLMGATQLPHSQFLK' A
#
# COMPACT_ATOMS: atom_id res chain seq x y z
N LEU A 1 6.85 11.80 4.80
CA LEU A 1 5.48 11.89 5.34
C LEU A 1 4.67 12.81 4.44
N ASP A 2 3.35 12.63 4.36
CA ASP A 2 2.46 13.59 3.69
C ASP A 2 2.26 14.86 4.56
N ALA A 3 1.54 15.86 4.04
CA ALA A 3 1.26 17.10 4.77
C ALA A 3 0.43 16.91 6.07
N ARG A 4 -0.15 15.71 6.28
CA ARG A 4 -0.93 15.34 7.47
C ARG A 4 -0.12 14.49 8.45
N GLY A 5 1.15 14.20 8.15
CA GLY A 5 2.02 13.37 8.98
C GLY A 5 1.87 11.87 8.76
N ASN A 6 1.06 11.43 7.81
CA ASN A 6 0.97 10.01 7.44
C ASN A 6 2.23 9.60 6.67
N VAL A 7 2.54 8.30 6.65
CA VAL A 7 3.61 7.79 5.78
C VAL A 7 3.18 7.93 4.33
N ALA A 8 3.96 8.69 3.58
CA ALA A 8 3.78 8.84 2.14
C ALA A 8 4.28 7.58 1.43
N CYS A 9 3.55 7.16 0.41
CA CYS A 9 3.92 6.06 -0.47
C CYS A 9 3.57 6.39 -1.92
N ASP A 10 4.13 5.62 -2.84
CA ASP A 10 3.74 5.64 -4.24
C ASP A 10 2.47 4.77 -4.50
N ASP A 11 2.07 4.66 -5.77
CA ASP A 11 0.93 3.87 -6.21
C ASP A 11 1.11 2.35 -5.94
N LYS A 12 2.34 1.91 -5.69
CA LYS A 12 2.68 0.52 -5.32
C LYS A 12 2.75 0.33 -3.80
N LYS A 13 2.26 1.29 -3.01
CA LYS A 13 2.31 1.28 -1.54
C LYS A 13 3.74 1.24 -0.98
N MET A 14 4.76 1.51 -1.79
CA MET A 14 6.15 1.56 -1.34
C MET A 14 6.44 2.94 -0.77
N THR A 15 7.10 2.97 0.37
CA THR A 15 7.54 4.21 1.01
C THR A 15 8.77 4.78 0.29
N SER A 16 9.34 5.86 0.81
CA SER A 16 10.63 6.37 0.32
C SER A 16 11.82 5.44 0.58
N VAL A 17 11.63 4.39 1.39
CA VAL A 17 12.66 3.38 1.66
C VAL A 17 12.34 2.13 0.84
N ASP A 18 13.31 1.72 0.02
CA ASP A 18 13.17 0.55 -0.85
C ASP A 18 12.84 -0.72 -0.04
N GLY A 19 11.91 -1.52 -0.55
CA GLY A 19 11.41 -2.71 0.13
C GLY A 19 10.55 -2.47 1.37
N VAL A 20 10.28 -1.23 1.77
CA VAL A 20 9.39 -0.90 2.89
C VAL A 20 8.06 -0.38 2.37
N PHE A 21 6.96 -1.03 2.78
CA PHE A 21 5.60 -0.76 2.30
C PHE A 21 4.68 -0.31 3.43
N VAL A 22 3.60 0.39 3.09
CA VAL A 22 2.63 0.90 4.06
C VAL A 22 1.19 0.74 3.57
N ALA A 23 0.25 0.51 4.49
CA ALA A 23 -1.16 0.37 4.21
C ALA A 23 -2.03 0.85 5.39
N GLY A 24 -3.32 1.04 5.13
CA GLY A 24 -4.31 1.37 6.14
C GLY A 24 -4.10 2.74 6.77
N ASP A 25 -4.41 2.84 8.06
CA ASP A 25 -4.44 4.13 8.76
C ASP A 25 -3.08 4.84 8.77
N MET A 26 -1.96 4.12 8.65
CA MET A 26 -0.63 4.74 8.60
C MET A 26 -0.37 5.53 7.31
N THR A 27 -1.07 5.20 6.21
CA THR A 27 -0.96 5.93 4.93
C THR A 27 -2.16 6.85 4.67
N ARG A 28 -3.39 6.43 5.02
CA ARG A 28 -4.60 7.22 4.79
C ARG A 28 -4.94 8.18 5.94
N GLY A 29 -4.55 7.85 7.16
CA GLY A 29 -5.17 8.35 8.40
C GLY A 29 -6.40 7.52 8.79
N GLN A 30 -7.03 7.87 9.91
CA GLN A 30 -8.21 7.17 10.45
C GLN A 30 -9.29 6.96 9.38
N SER A 31 -9.66 5.71 9.11
CA SER A 31 -10.59 5.36 8.04
C SER A 31 -11.45 4.14 8.37
N LEU A 32 -12.21 3.66 7.38
CA LEU A 32 -13.01 2.45 7.48
C LEU A 32 -12.12 1.21 7.41
N VAL A 33 -12.48 0.17 8.16
CA VAL A 33 -11.78 -1.14 8.15
C VAL A 33 -11.67 -1.72 6.73
N VAL A 34 -12.69 -1.53 5.89
CA VAL A 34 -12.67 -2.02 4.50
C VAL A 34 -11.55 -1.39 3.67
N TRP A 35 -11.17 -0.13 3.96
CA TRP A 35 -10.04 0.52 3.29
C TRP A 35 -8.71 -0.06 3.74
N ALA A 36 -8.54 -0.32 5.04
CA ALA A 36 -7.35 -0.98 5.55
C ALA A 36 -7.17 -2.38 4.94
N ILE A 37 -8.26 -3.14 4.77
CA ILE A 37 -8.24 -4.44 4.09
C ILE A 37 -7.85 -4.29 2.63
N ALA A 38 -8.47 -3.35 1.90
CA ALA A 38 -8.17 -3.13 0.49
C ALA A 38 -6.69 -2.77 0.28
N GLU A 39 -6.16 -1.84 1.07
CA GLU A 39 -4.77 -1.42 0.95
C GLU A 39 -3.77 -2.46 1.42
N GLY A 40 -4.11 -3.23 2.47
CA GLY A 40 -3.27 -4.35 2.90
C GLY A 40 -3.09 -5.38 1.78
N ARG A 41 -4.15 -5.65 1.00
CA ARG A 41 -4.07 -6.54 -0.16
C ARG A 41 -3.21 -5.96 -1.30
N GLU A 42 -3.33 -4.66 -1.57
CA GLU A 42 -2.50 -4.01 -2.59
C GLU A 42 -1.02 -3.92 -2.19
N ALA A 43 -0.74 -3.67 -0.92
CA ALA A 43 0.61 -3.73 -0.37
C ALA A 43 1.17 -5.16 -0.47
N ALA A 44 0.40 -6.20 -0.14
CA ALA A 44 0.82 -7.59 -0.29
C ALA A 44 1.14 -7.94 -1.76
N ARG A 45 0.31 -7.49 -2.72
CA ARG A 45 0.58 -7.64 -4.16
C ARG A 45 1.88 -6.96 -4.57
N SER A 46 2.14 -5.76 -4.05
CA SER A 46 3.34 -4.99 -4.41
C SER A 46 4.60 -5.56 -3.78
N VAL A 47 4.52 -6.08 -2.54
CA VAL A 47 5.60 -6.85 -1.89
C VAL A 47 5.93 -8.10 -2.71
N ASP A 48 4.92 -8.88 -3.09
CA ASP A 48 5.10 -10.09 -3.91
C ASP A 48 5.76 -9.76 -5.25
N LEU A 49 5.27 -8.74 -5.95
CA LEU A 49 5.87 -8.27 -7.21
C LEU A 49 7.33 -7.81 -7.04
N HIS A 50 7.63 -7.10 -5.95
CA HIS A 50 8.97 -6.59 -5.67
C HIS A 50 9.97 -7.73 -5.38
N LEU A 51 9.54 -8.75 -4.62
CA LEU A 51 10.40 -9.89 -4.26
C LEU A 51 10.53 -10.92 -5.39
N MET A 52 9.45 -11.16 -6.12
CA MET A 52 9.36 -12.26 -7.10
C MET A 52 9.53 -11.81 -8.56
N GLY A 53 9.43 -10.49 -8.82
CA GLY A 53 9.47 -9.92 -10.18
C GLY A 53 8.18 -10.09 -11.00
N ALA A 54 7.25 -10.93 -10.53
CA ALA A 54 5.91 -11.11 -11.08
C ALA A 54 4.94 -11.45 -9.94
N THR A 55 3.64 -11.24 -10.13
CA THR A 55 2.61 -11.59 -9.13
C THR A 55 1.35 -12.11 -9.80
N GLN A 56 0.68 -13.06 -9.13
CA GLN A 56 -0.66 -13.53 -9.50
C GLN A 56 -1.74 -12.97 -8.57
N LEU A 57 -1.35 -12.16 -7.58
CA LEU A 57 -2.30 -11.58 -6.63
C LEU A 57 -3.17 -10.53 -7.34
N PRO A 58 -4.49 -10.49 -7.02
CA PRO A 58 -5.41 -9.59 -7.68
C PRO A 58 -5.11 -8.13 -7.36
N HIS A 59 -5.25 -7.25 -8.35
CA HIS A 59 -5.13 -5.80 -8.19
C HIS A 59 -6.51 -5.16 -7.99
N SER A 60 -6.61 -4.20 -7.06
CA SER A 60 -7.84 -3.47 -6.82
C SER A 60 -7.91 -2.20 -7.68
N GLN A 61 -8.81 -2.16 -8.66
CA GLN A 61 -9.04 -0.98 -9.51
C GLN A 61 -9.63 0.22 -8.74
N PHE A 62 -10.08 0.01 -7.50
CA PHE A 62 -10.67 1.05 -6.66
C PHE A 62 -9.64 1.82 -5.84
N LEU A 63 -8.41 1.31 -5.76
CA LEU A 63 -7.29 2.03 -5.19
C LEU A 63 -6.60 2.74 -6.35
N LYS A 64 -6.62 4.07 -6.30
CA LYS A 64 -5.74 4.89 -7.14
C LYS A 64 -4.33 4.81 -6.60
#